data_AF-A0A834X0R2-F1
#
_entry.id   AF-A0A834X0R2-F1
#
_cell.length_a   1.000
_cell.length_b   1.000
_cell.length_c   1.000
_cell.angle_alpha   90.00
_cell.angle_beta   90.00
_cell.angle_gamma   90.00
#
_symmetry.space_group_name_H-M   'P 1'
#
loop_
_entity.id
_entity.type
_entity.pdbx_description
1 polymer ?
#
loop_
_entity_poly.entity_id
_entity_poly.type
_entity_poly.pdbx_seq_one_letter_code
_entity_poly.pdbx_strand_id
1 'polypeptide(L)'
;MEDFEKKLSMKDAMEVEEKVAASTSSIVLLLRRFLEIQQRRAEAYSKLKRGFSEYMTSGGELNYQQLCSEITVEFNDCSKNVIELESLFRSPDYSRVDLAQLLRAVQVQEKQKLHLTATIQMLKKAGRPSERLVSHENCKYRNSKEHECVHVQEITEASGTQEAEEDAEYDNALKEAIRGVQDAVTTINEHLEEVRYEIAALEAE
;
A
#
# COMPACT_ATOMS: atom_id res chain seq x y z
N MET A 1 -23.90 -57.09 -18.63
CA MET A 1 -24.28 -55.66 -18.68
C MET A 1 -23.50 -54.88 -17.62
N GLU A 2 -23.35 -55.45 -16.41
CA GLU A 2 -22.57 -54.88 -15.29
C GLU A 2 -21.10 -54.51 -15.62
N ASP A 3 -20.39 -55.32 -16.43
CA ASP A 3 -18.98 -55.07 -16.76
C ASP A 3 -18.75 -53.84 -17.66
N PHE A 4 -19.78 -53.41 -18.40
CA PHE A 4 -19.70 -52.24 -19.29
C PHE A 4 -19.99 -50.94 -18.53
N GLU A 5 -20.96 -50.97 -17.60
CA GLU A 5 -21.25 -49.87 -16.68
C GLU A 5 -20.07 -49.58 -15.74
N LYS A 6 -19.39 -50.62 -15.26
CA LYS A 6 -18.20 -50.48 -14.40
C LYS A 6 -17.02 -49.83 -15.13
N LYS A 7 -16.81 -50.16 -16.42
CA LYS A 7 -15.77 -49.52 -17.27
C LYS A 7 -16.07 -48.07 -17.62
N LEU A 8 -17.35 -47.74 -17.86
CA LEU A 8 -17.78 -46.35 -18.08
C LEU A 8 -17.58 -45.50 -16.81
N SER A 9 -18.00 -46.02 -15.65
CA SER A 9 -17.84 -45.33 -14.36
C SER A 9 -16.37 -45.08 -13.99
N MET A 10 -15.46 -46.00 -14.30
CA MET A 10 -14.02 -45.81 -14.05
C MET A 10 -13.38 -44.76 -14.98
N LYS A 11 -13.85 -44.69 -16.23
CA LYS A 11 -13.35 -43.71 -17.20
C LYS A 11 -13.79 -42.29 -16.84
N ASP A 12 -15.04 -42.13 -16.42
CA ASP A 12 -15.55 -40.83 -15.96
C ASP A 12 -14.86 -40.36 -14.68
N ALA A 13 -14.55 -41.26 -13.74
CA ALA A 13 -13.80 -40.91 -12.53
C ALA A 13 -12.36 -40.42 -12.85
N MET A 14 -11.68 -41.12 -13.76
CA MET A 14 -10.30 -40.78 -14.15
C MET A 14 -10.20 -39.45 -14.91
N GLU A 15 -11.18 -39.15 -15.78
CA GLU A 15 -11.25 -37.84 -16.48
C GLU A 15 -11.58 -36.68 -15.54
N VAL A 16 -12.33 -36.92 -14.45
CA VAL A 16 -12.61 -35.92 -13.43
C VAL A 16 -11.36 -35.64 -12.57
N GLU A 17 -10.65 -36.68 -12.13
CA GLU A 17 -9.41 -36.53 -11.36
C GLU A 17 -8.34 -35.76 -12.14
N GLU A 18 -8.17 -36.02 -13.44
CA GLU A 18 -7.19 -35.32 -14.28
C GLU A 18 -7.54 -33.83 -14.49
N LYS A 19 -8.83 -33.51 -14.62
CA LYS A 19 -9.31 -32.12 -14.69
C LYS A 19 -9.14 -31.38 -13.36
N VAL A 20 -9.41 -32.06 -12.24
CA VAL A 20 -9.23 -31.48 -10.90
C VAL A 20 -7.76 -31.18 -10.65
N ALA A 21 -6.85 -32.13 -10.91
CA ALA A 21 -5.41 -31.93 -10.76
C ALA A 21 -4.87 -30.76 -11.64
N ALA A 22 -5.34 -30.66 -12.89
CA ALA A 22 -5.00 -29.54 -13.76
C ALA A 22 -5.51 -28.18 -13.23
N SER A 23 -6.71 -28.17 -12.63
CA SER A 23 -7.29 -26.96 -12.02
C SER A 23 -6.54 -26.53 -10.75
N THR A 24 -6.15 -27.47 -9.88
CA THR A 24 -5.36 -27.23 -8.67
C THR A 24 -3.99 -26.63 -9.00
N SER A 25 -3.29 -27.21 -9.97
CA SER A 25 -2.02 -26.68 -10.47
C SER A 25 -2.15 -25.25 -10.99
N SER A 26 -3.23 -24.96 -11.72
CA SER A 26 -3.50 -23.61 -12.21
C SER A 26 -3.77 -22.61 -11.07
N ILE A 27 -4.52 -23.00 -10.03
CA ILE A 27 -4.76 -22.16 -8.84
C ILE A 27 -3.44 -21.81 -8.15
N VAL A 28 -2.57 -22.79 -7.94
CA VAL A 28 -1.25 -22.58 -7.32
C VAL A 28 -0.41 -21.58 -8.11
N LEU A 29 -0.41 -21.68 -9.45
CA LEU A 29 0.29 -20.72 -10.31
C LEU A 29 -0.26 -19.29 -10.17
N LEU A 30 -1.58 -19.12 -10.09
CA LEU A 30 -2.21 -17.81 -9.89
C LEU A 30 -1.86 -17.21 -8.52
N LEU A 31 -1.86 -18.03 -7.46
CA LEU A 31 -1.46 -17.60 -6.11
C LEU A 31 0.02 -17.22 -6.03
N ARG A 32 0.91 -17.96 -6.69
CA ARG A 32 2.33 -17.59 -6.79
C ARG A 32 2.52 -16.27 -7.52
N ARG A 33 1.81 -16.06 -8.65
CA ARG A 33 1.80 -14.78 -9.35
C ARG A 33 1.31 -13.64 -8.46
N PHE A 34 0.30 -13.90 -7.61
CA PHE A 34 -0.14 -12.92 -6.62
C PHE A 34 0.98 -12.54 -5.64
N LEU A 35 1.72 -13.51 -5.09
CA LEU A 35 2.84 -13.25 -4.18
C LEU A 35 3.95 -12.43 -4.87
N GLU A 36 4.27 -12.71 -6.14
CA GLU A 36 5.24 -11.93 -6.92
C GLU A 36 4.80 -10.47 -7.10
N ILE A 37 3.51 -10.23 -7.35
CA ILE A 37 2.97 -8.87 -7.44
C ILE A 37 3.11 -8.13 -6.11
N GLN A 38 2.91 -8.80 -4.98
CA GLN A 38 3.06 -8.19 -3.65
C GLN A 38 4.53 -7.91 -3.32
N GLN A 39 5.45 -8.76 -3.76
CA GLN A 39 6.88 -8.51 -3.66
C GLN A 39 7.29 -7.24 -4.44
N ARG A 40 6.84 -7.10 -5.70
CA ARG A 40 7.05 -5.87 -6.50
C ARG A 40 6.49 -4.64 -5.80
N ARG A 41 5.31 -4.75 -5.21
CA ARG A 41 4.68 -3.66 -4.46
C ARG A 41 5.50 -3.26 -3.23
N ALA A 42 6.03 -4.22 -2.48
CA ALA A 42 6.92 -3.97 -1.33
C ALA A 42 8.21 -3.25 -1.75
N GLU A 43 8.78 -3.61 -2.90
CA GLU A 43 9.94 -2.94 -3.49
C GLU A 43 9.61 -1.50 -3.90
N ALA A 44 8.43 -1.26 -4.49
CA ALA A 44 7.96 0.07 -4.83
C ALA A 44 7.83 0.97 -3.59
N TYR A 45 7.27 0.48 -2.48
CA TYR A 45 7.25 1.23 -1.21
C TYR A 45 8.66 1.52 -0.68
N SER A 46 9.58 0.56 -0.80
CA SER A 46 10.97 0.75 -0.36
C SER A 46 11.68 1.81 -1.20
N LYS A 47 11.47 1.80 -2.53
CA LYS A 47 11.95 2.82 -3.46
C LYS A 47 11.38 4.20 -3.12
N LEU A 48 10.06 4.27 -2.87
CA LEU A 48 9.38 5.50 -2.47
C LEU A 48 9.94 6.09 -1.17
N LYS A 49 10.09 5.24 -0.15
CA LYS A 49 10.65 5.64 1.15
C LYS A 49 12.05 6.22 1.02
N ARG A 50 12.93 5.53 0.28
CA ARG A 50 14.30 6.00 0.03
C ARG A 50 14.31 7.33 -0.71
N GLY A 51 13.57 7.44 -1.81
CA GLY A 51 13.53 8.67 -2.59
C GLY A 51 12.93 9.85 -1.83
N PHE A 52 11.97 9.61 -0.93
CA PHE A 52 11.47 10.65 -0.04
C PHE A 52 12.52 11.12 0.97
N SER A 53 13.30 10.20 1.56
CA SER A 53 14.41 10.57 2.44
C SER A 53 15.48 11.40 1.71
N GLU A 54 15.81 11.02 0.48
CA GLU A 54 16.75 11.77 -0.37
C GLU A 54 16.20 13.15 -0.72
N TYR A 55 14.91 13.25 -1.04
CA TYR A 55 14.20 14.51 -1.26
C TYR A 55 14.27 15.44 -0.04
N MET A 56 13.95 14.93 1.16
CA MET A 56 13.99 15.71 2.40
C MET A 56 15.41 16.22 2.74
N THR A 57 16.45 15.54 2.26
CA THR A 57 17.86 15.93 2.49
C THR A 57 18.37 16.91 1.44
N SER A 58 18.00 16.70 0.17
CA SER A 58 18.55 17.43 -0.98
C SER A 58 17.69 18.59 -1.48
N GLY A 59 16.39 18.60 -1.16
CA GLY A 59 15.42 19.54 -1.74
C GLY A 59 15.11 19.32 -3.22
N GLY A 60 15.54 18.19 -3.81
CA GLY A 60 15.41 17.88 -5.24
C GLY A 60 13.98 17.55 -5.69
N GLU A 61 13.10 18.56 -5.75
CA GLU A 61 11.66 18.41 -6.05
C GLU A 61 11.40 17.72 -7.40
N LEU A 62 12.10 18.09 -8.48
CA LEU A 62 11.88 17.51 -9.81
C LEU A 62 12.17 16.00 -9.85
N ASN A 63 13.28 15.58 -9.26
CA ASN A 63 13.66 14.16 -9.19
C ASN A 63 12.63 13.37 -8.37
N TYR A 64 12.13 13.96 -7.30
CA TYR A 64 11.12 13.33 -6.45
C TYR A 64 9.75 13.22 -7.15
N GLN A 65 9.33 14.25 -7.89
CA GLN A 65 8.10 14.21 -8.68
C GLN A 65 8.15 13.16 -9.79
N GLN A 66 9.29 13.05 -10.48
CA GLN A 66 9.50 11.99 -11.46
C GLN A 66 9.40 10.61 -10.82
N LEU A 67 10.06 10.42 -9.66
CA LEU A 67 9.96 9.17 -8.90
C LEU A 67 8.52 8.84 -8.50
N CYS A 68 7.76 9.83 -8.01
CA CYS A 68 6.35 9.64 -7.66
C CYS A 68 5.53 9.19 -8.86
N SER A 69 5.81 9.75 -10.05
CA SER A 69 5.13 9.37 -11.29
C SER A 69 5.43 7.92 -11.66
N GLU A 70 6.71 7.51 -11.64
CA GLU A 70 7.13 6.12 -11.90
C GLU A 70 6.47 5.13 -10.92
N ILE A 71 6.50 5.43 -9.63
CA ILE A 71 5.97 4.56 -8.59
C ILE A 71 4.44 4.47 -8.66
N THR A 72 3.76 5.56 -9.03
CA THR A 72 2.30 5.55 -9.23
C THR A 72 1.91 4.60 -10.35
N VAL A 73 2.67 4.57 -11.45
CA VAL A 73 2.46 3.60 -12.54
C VAL A 73 2.66 2.18 -12.03
N GLU A 74 3.74 1.91 -11.30
CA GLU A 74 4.02 0.57 -10.75
C GLU A 74 2.90 0.09 -9.80
N PHE A 75 2.41 0.97 -8.91
CA PHE A 75 1.28 0.63 -8.03
C PHE A 75 -0.01 0.38 -8.81
N ASN A 76 -0.27 1.16 -9.86
CA ASN A 76 -1.43 0.98 -10.72
C ASN A 76 -1.40 -0.36 -11.45
N ASP A 77 -0.25 -0.72 -12.01
CA ASP A 77 -0.05 -1.97 -12.72
C ASP A 77 -0.17 -3.17 -11.77
N CYS A 78 0.42 -3.10 -10.58
CA CYS A 78 0.22 -4.12 -9.56
C CYS A 78 -1.28 -4.26 -9.20
N SER A 79 -2.01 -3.15 -9.12
CA SER A 79 -3.44 -3.18 -8.75
C SER A 79 -4.29 -3.82 -9.84
N LYS A 80 -4.04 -3.48 -11.12
CA LYS A 80 -4.71 -4.11 -12.27
C LYS A 80 -4.48 -5.61 -12.30
N ASN A 81 -3.23 -6.06 -12.15
CA ASN A 81 -2.91 -7.48 -12.14
C ASN A 81 -3.66 -8.24 -11.03
N VAL A 82 -3.78 -7.66 -9.83
CA VAL A 82 -4.54 -8.32 -8.74
C VAL A 82 -6.04 -8.34 -9.02
N ILE A 83 -6.60 -7.30 -9.65
CA ILE A 83 -8.03 -7.28 -10.04
C ILE A 83 -8.32 -8.34 -11.11
N GLU A 84 -7.39 -8.55 -12.04
CA GLU A 84 -7.47 -9.63 -13.03
C GLU A 84 -7.46 -11.01 -12.34
N LEU A 85 -6.53 -11.24 -11.39
CA LEU A 85 -6.49 -12.47 -10.60
C LEU A 85 -7.77 -12.69 -9.78
N GLU A 86 -8.29 -11.64 -9.15
CA GLU A 86 -9.58 -11.69 -8.43
C GLU A 86 -10.72 -12.11 -9.37
N SER A 87 -10.74 -11.60 -10.60
CA SER A 87 -11.76 -11.92 -11.58
C SER A 87 -11.64 -13.36 -12.07
N LEU A 88 -10.42 -13.87 -12.24
CA LEU A 88 -10.15 -15.28 -12.57
C LEU A 88 -10.65 -16.19 -11.46
N PHE A 89 -10.33 -15.92 -10.19
CA PHE A 89 -10.80 -16.76 -9.08
C PHE A 89 -12.33 -16.79 -8.95
N ARG A 90 -13.03 -15.73 -9.37
CA ARG A 90 -14.51 -15.71 -9.42
C ARG A 90 -15.09 -16.40 -10.66
N SER A 91 -14.29 -16.69 -11.68
CA SER A 91 -14.80 -17.32 -12.89
C SER A 91 -15.30 -18.74 -12.58
N PRO A 92 -16.28 -19.27 -13.34
CA PRO A 92 -16.76 -20.63 -13.16
C PRO A 92 -15.67 -21.70 -13.24
N ASP A 93 -14.59 -21.41 -13.98
CA ASP A 93 -13.47 -22.33 -14.19
C ASP A 93 -12.70 -22.64 -12.88
N TYR A 94 -12.68 -21.68 -11.95
CA TYR A 94 -12.02 -21.83 -10.65
C TYR A 94 -13.03 -21.90 -9.50
N SER A 95 -14.06 -21.06 -9.53
CA SER A 95 -15.09 -20.94 -8.50
C SER A 95 -14.54 -20.75 -7.06
N ARG A 96 -13.34 -20.18 -6.93
CA ARG A 96 -12.64 -19.89 -5.66
C ARG A 96 -12.94 -18.47 -5.16
N VAL A 97 -14.20 -18.24 -4.82
CA VAL A 97 -14.68 -16.93 -4.35
C VAL A 97 -13.98 -16.50 -3.06
N ASP A 98 -13.59 -17.46 -2.22
CA ASP A 98 -12.79 -17.28 -1.01
C ASP A 98 -11.42 -16.64 -1.33
N LEU A 99 -10.69 -17.16 -2.32
CA LEU A 99 -9.41 -16.59 -2.76
C LEU A 99 -9.58 -15.19 -3.38
N ALA A 100 -10.65 -14.98 -4.13
CA ALA A 100 -10.98 -13.66 -4.65
C ALA A 100 -11.21 -12.63 -3.51
N GLN A 101 -11.88 -13.04 -2.43
CA GLN A 101 -12.09 -12.20 -1.25
C GLN A 101 -10.79 -11.92 -0.49
N LEU A 102 -9.92 -12.92 -0.36
CA LEU A 102 -8.59 -12.78 0.24
C LEU A 102 -7.74 -11.75 -0.52
N LEU A 103 -7.68 -11.85 -1.85
CA LEU A 103 -6.98 -10.88 -2.71
C LEU A 103 -7.57 -9.47 -2.58
N ARG A 104 -8.91 -9.37 -2.49
CA ARG A 104 -9.60 -8.09 -2.29
C ARG A 104 -9.26 -7.47 -0.94
N ALA A 105 -9.17 -8.26 0.13
CA ALA A 105 -8.79 -7.79 1.46
C ALA A 105 -7.39 -7.16 1.44
N VAL A 106 -6.43 -7.81 0.78
CA VAL A 106 -5.09 -7.24 0.57
C VAL A 106 -5.15 -5.93 -0.23
N GLN A 107 -5.97 -5.84 -1.29
CA GLN A 107 -6.14 -4.60 -2.05
C GLN A 107 -6.67 -3.43 -1.22
N VAL A 108 -7.62 -3.69 -0.31
CA VAL A 108 -8.16 -2.65 0.59
C VAL A 108 -7.06 -2.14 1.52
N GLN A 109 -6.28 -3.04 2.11
CA GLN A 109 -5.18 -2.65 2.99
C GLN A 109 -4.06 -1.93 2.24
N GLU A 110 -3.77 -2.34 1.01
CA GLU A 110 -2.76 -1.68 0.18
C GLU A 110 -3.17 -0.26 -0.22
N LYS A 111 -4.45 -0.04 -0.52
CA LYS A 111 -5.00 1.30 -0.73
C LYS A 111 -4.85 2.17 0.52
N GLN A 112 -5.19 1.62 1.70
CA GLN A 112 -5.09 2.34 2.97
C GLN A 112 -3.64 2.68 3.31
N LYS A 113 -2.72 1.71 3.17
CA LYS A 113 -1.29 1.88 3.40
C LYS A 113 -0.69 2.95 2.49
N LEU A 114 -1.03 2.96 1.20
CA LEU A 114 -0.55 3.97 0.26
C LEU A 114 -1.05 5.37 0.65
N HIS A 115 -2.35 5.49 0.97
CA HIS A 115 -2.94 6.75 1.40
C HIS A 115 -2.25 7.32 2.65
N LEU A 116 -2.10 6.50 3.69
CA LEU A 116 -1.44 6.92 4.93
C LEU A 116 0.05 7.22 4.72
N THR A 117 0.73 6.48 3.84
CA THR A 117 2.12 6.78 3.46
C THR A 117 2.23 8.16 2.81
N ALA A 118 1.33 8.52 1.91
CA ALA A 118 1.28 9.84 1.30
C ALA A 118 0.99 10.94 2.35
N THR A 119 0.04 10.68 3.27
CA THR A 119 -0.25 11.60 4.39
C THR A 119 0.98 11.85 5.26
N ILE A 120 1.73 10.81 5.63
CA ILE A 120 2.99 10.95 6.38
C ILE A 120 3.99 11.82 5.61
N GLN A 121 4.13 11.62 4.30
CA GLN A 121 5.05 12.40 3.48
C GLN A 121 4.64 13.88 3.41
N MET A 122 3.34 14.16 3.26
CA MET A 122 2.81 15.53 3.26
C MET A 122 3.02 16.22 4.61
N LEU A 123 2.74 15.53 5.72
CA LEU A 123 3.01 16.04 7.08
C LEU A 123 4.50 16.32 7.28
N LYS A 124 5.38 15.39 6.88
CA LYS A 124 6.83 15.58 7.00
C LYS A 124 7.34 16.73 6.14
N LYS A 125 6.84 16.87 4.90
CA LYS A 125 7.18 17.98 4.00
C LYS A 125 6.70 19.33 4.56
N ALA A 126 5.52 19.37 5.17
CA ALA A 126 5.00 20.59 5.79
C ALA A 126 5.78 20.99 7.04
N GLY A 127 6.42 20.04 7.73
CA GLY A 127 7.12 20.27 8.98
C GLY A 127 6.19 20.58 10.15
N ARG A 128 6.76 20.58 11.37
CA ARG A 128 6.06 21.04 12.57
C ARG A 128 5.69 22.52 12.41
N PRO A 129 4.45 22.94 12.77
CA PRO A 129 4.05 24.34 12.74
C PRO A 129 5.08 25.29 13.34
N SER A 130 5.62 24.97 14.52
CA SER A 130 6.63 25.79 15.22
C SER A 130 8.01 25.85 14.54
N GLU A 131 8.33 24.89 13.66
CA GLU A 131 9.59 24.82 12.91
C GLU A 131 9.49 25.42 11.50
N ARG A 132 8.29 25.82 11.05
CA ARG A 132 8.11 26.43 9.74
C ARG A 132 8.77 27.80 9.72
N LEU A 133 9.63 28.04 8.72
CA LEU A 133 10.21 29.36 8.49
C LEU A 133 9.08 30.38 8.29
N VAL A 134 9.06 31.42 9.12
CA VAL A 134 8.18 32.56 8.92
C VAL A 134 8.59 33.24 7.62
N SER A 135 7.74 33.18 6.59
CA SER A 135 8.10 33.67 5.26
C SER A 135 8.13 35.21 5.25
N HIS A 136 9.28 35.77 4.86
CA HIS A 136 9.42 37.20 4.53
C HIS A 136 9.06 37.50 3.07
N GLU A 137 8.45 36.55 2.35
CA GLU A 137 8.23 36.61 0.91
C GLU A 137 7.30 37.77 0.51
N ASN A 138 6.43 38.20 1.43
CA ASN A 138 5.57 39.38 1.29
C ASN A 138 5.98 40.55 2.21
N CYS A 139 7.16 40.51 2.82
CA CYS A 139 7.64 41.62 3.63
C CYS A 139 8.05 42.80 2.72
N LYS A 140 7.34 43.92 2.85
CA LYS A 140 7.58 45.13 2.04
C LYS A 140 8.91 45.83 2.35
N TYR A 141 9.64 45.41 3.39
CA TYR A 141 10.84 46.07 3.88
C TYR A 141 12.10 45.28 3.49
N ARG A 142 12.99 45.89 2.70
CA ARG A 142 14.25 45.28 2.22
C ARG A 142 15.44 45.43 3.19
N ASN A 143 15.35 46.30 4.19
CA ASN A 143 16.44 46.62 5.11
C ASN A 143 16.15 46.09 6.52
N SER A 144 17.05 45.25 7.06
CA SER A 144 16.91 44.62 8.38
C SER A 144 16.89 45.60 9.58
N LYS A 145 17.23 46.87 9.36
CA LYS A 145 17.35 47.90 10.42
C LYS A 145 16.14 48.84 10.51
N GLU A 146 15.17 48.74 9.60
CA GLU A 146 14.12 49.76 9.43
C GLU A 146 12.70 49.24 9.70
N HIS A 147 12.54 47.99 10.14
CA HIS A 147 11.24 47.50 10.60
C HIS A 147 11.37 46.54 11.78
N GLU A 148 10.52 46.76 12.79
CA GLU A 148 10.04 45.68 13.66
C GLU A 148 9.19 44.79 12.75
N CYS A 149 9.70 43.62 12.41
CA CYS A 149 8.85 42.67 11.71
C CYS A 149 7.70 42.34 12.64
N VAL A 150 6.46 42.58 12.18
CA VAL A 150 5.22 42.21 12.89
C VAL A 150 5.16 40.69 13.19
N HIS A 151 6.13 39.93 12.67
CA HIS A 151 6.37 38.51 12.95
C HIS A 151 7.16 38.22 14.24
N VAL A 152 7.69 39.23 14.92
CA VAL A 152 7.79 39.13 16.39
C VAL A 152 6.37 39.39 16.87
N GLN A 153 5.48 38.40 16.71
CA GLN A 153 4.26 38.42 17.50
C GLN A 153 4.73 38.54 18.95
N GLU A 154 4.18 39.49 19.70
CA GLU A 154 4.28 39.42 21.16
C GLU A 154 3.91 37.99 21.52
N ILE A 155 4.85 37.27 22.16
CA ILE A 155 4.59 35.94 22.68
C ILE A 155 3.61 36.13 23.83
N THR A 156 2.34 36.23 23.47
CA THR A 156 1.23 36.24 24.40
C THR A 156 0.97 34.80 24.78
N GLU A 157 0.46 34.58 25.99
CA GLU A 157 0.05 33.24 26.44
C GLU A 157 -0.92 32.60 25.44
N ALA A 158 -1.80 33.40 24.81
CA ALA A 158 -2.72 32.93 23.78
C ALA A 158 -2.00 32.44 22.51
N SER A 159 -1.03 33.18 21.99
CA SER A 159 -0.27 32.78 20.80
C SER A 159 0.61 31.55 21.05
N GLY A 160 1.23 31.46 22.23
CA GLY A 160 2.03 30.30 22.61
C GLY A 160 1.18 29.05 22.90
N THR A 161 -0.02 29.21 23.44
CA THR A 161 -0.96 28.09 23.65
C THR A 161 -1.45 27.55 22.31
N GLN A 162 -1.82 28.43 21.37
CA GLN A 162 -2.25 28.02 20.04
C GLN A 162 -1.15 27.26 19.29
N GLU A 163 0.09 27.75 19.29
CA GLU A 163 1.22 27.07 18.63
C GLU A 163 1.48 25.68 19.24
N ALA A 164 1.38 25.55 20.57
CA ALA A 164 1.51 24.26 21.25
C ALA A 164 0.38 23.28 20.92
N GLU A 165 -0.85 23.77 20.75
CA GLU A 165 -2.00 22.96 20.30
C GLU A 165 -1.78 22.47 18.86
N GLU A 166 -1.37 23.35 17.95
CA GLU A 166 -1.08 23.00 16.55
C GLU A 166 0.06 21.96 16.42
N ASP A 167 1.11 22.09 17.23
CA ASP A 167 2.20 21.10 17.30
C ASP A 167 1.72 19.74 17.84
N ALA A 168 0.84 19.75 18.83
CA ALA A 168 0.25 18.52 19.38
C ALA A 168 -0.65 17.82 18.36
N GLU A 169 -1.46 18.57 17.61
CA GLU A 169 -2.28 18.04 16.52
C GLU A 169 -1.42 17.43 15.42
N TYR A 170 -0.34 18.10 15.03
CA TYR A 170 0.63 17.58 14.06
C TYR A 170 1.23 16.24 14.51
N ASP A 171 1.70 16.18 15.76
CA ASP A 171 2.33 14.97 16.31
C ASP A 171 1.34 13.82 16.42
N ASN A 172 0.09 14.12 16.79
CA ASN A 172 -0.98 13.12 16.85
C ASN A 172 -1.31 12.59 15.46
N ALA A 173 -1.54 13.46 14.48
CA ALA A 173 -1.83 13.05 13.10
C ALA A 173 -0.70 12.20 12.50
N LEU A 174 0.57 12.57 12.76
CA LEU A 174 1.72 11.81 12.30
C LEU A 174 1.79 10.43 12.96
N LYS A 175 1.55 10.34 14.28
CA LYS A 175 1.53 9.06 15.02
C LYS A 175 0.40 8.15 14.54
N GLU A 176 -0.80 8.68 14.35
CA GLU A 176 -1.96 7.94 13.86
C GLU A 176 -1.70 7.39 12.45
N ALA A 177 -1.15 8.21 11.55
CA ALA A 177 -0.83 7.75 10.21
C ALA A 177 0.25 6.65 10.22
N ILE A 178 1.28 6.78 11.06
CA ILE A 178 2.32 5.75 11.23
C ILE A 178 1.70 4.44 11.77
N ARG A 179 0.85 4.54 12.80
CA ARG A 179 0.17 3.38 13.37
C ARG A 179 -0.69 2.69 12.31
N GLY A 180 -1.49 3.44 11.57
CA GLY A 180 -2.34 2.86 10.52
C GLY A 180 -1.55 2.19 9.38
N VAL A 181 -0.35 2.70 9.04
CA VAL A 181 0.55 2.00 8.11
C VAL A 181 1.04 0.68 8.70
N GLN A 182 1.40 0.65 9.99
CA GLN A 182 1.83 -0.59 10.66
C GLN A 182 0.71 -1.61 10.70
N ASP A 183 -0.50 -1.20 11.05
CA ASP A 183 -1.68 -2.07 11.12
C ASP A 183 -1.99 -2.65 9.75
N ALA A 184 -2.01 -1.81 8.70
CA ALA A 184 -2.21 -2.28 7.33
C ALA A 184 -1.12 -3.27 6.88
N VAL A 185 0.15 -3.05 7.25
CA VAL A 185 1.26 -3.98 6.94
C VAL A 185 1.08 -5.31 7.65
N THR A 186 0.73 -5.30 8.93
CA THR A 186 0.46 -6.52 9.70
C THR A 186 -0.65 -7.32 9.05
N THR A 187 -1.78 -6.68 8.77
CA THR A 187 -2.93 -7.32 8.13
C THR A 187 -2.60 -7.82 6.73
N ILE A 188 -1.81 -7.09 5.92
CA ILE A 188 -1.35 -7.61 4.63
C ILE A 188 -0.55 -8.90 4.82
N ASN A 189 0.43 -8.90 5.72
CA ASN A 189 1.28 -10.07 5.95
C ASN A 189 0.51 -11.29 6.44
N GLU A 190 -0.51 -11.10 7.29
CA GLU A 190 -1.42 -12.17 7.71
C GLU A 190 -2.12 -12.82 6.50
N HIS A 191 -2.73 -12.02 5.63
CA HIS A 191 -3.36 -12.53 4.42
C HIS A 191 -2.36 -13.16 3.43
N LEU A 192 -1.13 -12.65 3.33
CA LEU A 192 -0.08 -13.27 2.50
C LEU A 192 0.34 -14.63 3.05
N GLU A 193 0.31 -14.82 4.37
CA GLU A 193 0.58 -16.10 5.00
C GLU A 193 -0.57 -17.08 4.77
N GLU A 194 -1.83 -16.63 4.81
CA GLU A 194 -2.98 -17.46 4.39
C GLU A 194 -2.83 -17.96 2.95
N VAL A 195 -2.38 -17.12 2.02
CA VAL A 195 -2.07 -17.54 0.64
C VAL A 195 -0.99 -18.62 0.61
N ARG A 196 0.05 -18.51 1.44
CA ARG A 196 1.13 -19.49 1.49
C ARG A 196 0.67 -20.82 2.06
N TYR A 197 -0.19 -20.79 3.09
CA TYR A 197 -0.81 -22.00 3.63
C TYR A 197 -1.71 -22.68 2.59
N GLU A 198 -2.49 -21.91 1.84
CA GLU A 198 -3.32 -22.45 0.77
C GLU A 198 -2.47 -23.12 -0.32
N ILE A 199 -1.39 -22.47 -0.77
CA ILE A 199 -0.47 -23.07 -1.74
C ILE A 199 0.06 -24.41 -1.20
N ALA A 200 0.53 -24.45 0.05
CA ALA A 200 1.08 -25.66 0.65
C ALA A 200 0.03 -26.78 0.79
N ALA A 201 -1.23 -26.43 1.07
CA ALA A 201 -2.32 -27.40 1.13
C ALA A 201 -2.62 -27.99 -0.25
N LEU A 202 -2.77 -27.15 -1.27
CA LEU A 202 -3.04 -27.57 -2.66
C LEU A 202 -1.89 -28.37 -3.29
N GLU A 203 -0.66 -28.18 -2.85
CA GLU A 203 0.50 -28.96 -3.31
C GLU A 203 0.68 -30.30 -2.59
N ALA A 204 -0.03 -30.51 -1.47
CA ALA A 204 -0.02 -31.76 -0.72
C ALA A 204 -1.13 -32.74 -1.15
N GLU A 205 -2.09 -32.28 -1.95
CA GLU A 205 -3.16 -33.06 -2.60
C GLU A 205 -2.68 -33.77 -3.86
#